data_AF-A0A954PXF2-F1
#
_entry.id   AF-A0A954PXF2-F1
#
_cell.length_a   1.000
_cell.length_b   1.000
_cell.length_c   1.000
_cell.angle_alpha   90.00
_cell.angle_beta   90.00
_cell.angle_gamma   90.00
#
_symmetry.space_group_name_H-M   'P 1'
#
loop_
_entity.id
_entity.type
_entity.pdbx_description
1 polymer ?
#
loop_
_entity_poly.entity_id
_entity_poly.type
_entity_poly.pdbx_seq_one_letter_code
_entity_poly.pdbx_strand_id
1 'polypeptide(L)'
;MSDDQNQNQHLDGELPIVVVALYRFVALPHYQELRPSIESILRLADVKGSLLLASEGINGTIAGSRAGIDSVLASLREIPQFAGVEVKESFCAEQPFRRCRVRLKREIVTMGVDGIDPNDSVGTYVDPSDWNQLISDPDVLLIDTRNDYEVAIGTFEGATNPRTESFREFPKYVEENLDPAKQKKVAMFCTGGIRCE
;
A
#
# COMPACT_ATOMS: atom_id res chain seq x y z
N MET A 1 -1.75 -45.35 -44.94
CA MET A 1 -2.41 -44.47 -45.94
C MET A 1 -3.78 -44.13 -45.38
N SER A 2 -4.18 -42.86 -45.52
CA SER A 2 -5.18 -42.09 -44.74
C SER A 2 -4.61 -41.70 -43.36
N ASP A 3 -4.07 -40.48 -43.15
CA ASP A 3 -4.71 -39.14 -43.12
C ASP A 3 -5.81 -39.13 -42.03
N ASP A 4 -5.94 -38.18 -41.10
CA ASP A 4 -5.40 -36.83 -40.95
C ASP A 4 -5.74 -36.39 -39.50
N GLN A 5 -4.89 -35.54 -38.92
CA GLN A 5 -5.13 -34.58 -37.82
C GLN A 5 -6.01 -34.94 -36.62
N ASN A 6 -5.41 -34.87 -35.41
CA ASN A 6 -5.99 -33.94 -34.44
C ASN A 6 -4.88 -33.17 -33.72
N GLN A 7 -5.06 -31.86 -33.79
CA GLN A 7 -4.10 -30.82 -33.51
C GLN A 7 -3.98 -30.57 -32.01
N ASN A 8 -2.73 -30.31 -31.62
CA ASN A 8 -2.30 -29.42 -30.55
C ASN A 8 -3.41 -28.47 -30.04
N GLN A 9 -3.97 -28.74 -28.86
CA GLN A 9 -4.68 -27.72 -28.08
C GLN A 9 -3.73 -27.19 -27.00
N HIS A 10 -3.02 -26.12 -27.38
CA HIS A 10 -2.55 -25.10 -26.45
C HIS A 10 -3.75 -24.63 -25.62
N LEU A 11 -3.71 -24.83 -24.30
CA LEU A 11 -4.50 -24.01 -23.39
C LEU A 11 -3.59 -22.84 -22.99
N ASP A 12 -3.92 -21.68 -23.54
CA ASP A 12 -3.30 -20.40 -23.29
C ASP A 12 -3.11 -20.16 -21.79
N GLY A 13 -1.88 -19.81 -21.39
CA GLY A 13 -1.58 -19.39 -20.03
C GLY A 13 -2.38 -18.14 -19.69
N GLU A 14 -3.32 -18.26 -18.76
CA GLU A 14 -4.03 -17.10 -18.22
C GLU A 14 -3.00 -16.09 -17.71
N LEU A 15 -3.04 -14.87 -18.26
CA LEU A 15 -2.20 -13.78 -17.81
C LEU A 15 -2.42 -13.57 -16.30
N PRO A 16 -1.36 -13.34 -15.51
CA PRO A 16 -1.48 -13.23 -14.08
C PRO A 16 -2.39 -12.06 -13.69
N ILE A 17 -3.17 -12.24 -12.62
CA ILE A 17 -3.94 -11.17 -12.01
C ILE A 17 -2.97 -10.15 -11.44
N VAL A 18 -3.17 -8.88 -11.81
CA VAL A 18 -2.39 -7.75 -11.34
C VAL A 18 -2.99 -7.28 -10.02
N VAL A 19 -2.16 -7.16 -8.99
CA VAL A 19 -2.51 -6.62 -7.68
C VAL A 19 -1.79 -5.29 -7.51
N VAL A 20 -2.55 -4.24 -7.22
CA VAL A 20 -2.04 -2.89 -6.97
C VAL A 20 -2.29 -2.53 -5.52
N ALA A 21 -1.23 -2.24 -4.78
CA ALA A 21 -1.30 -1.41 -3.58
C ALA A 21 -1.11 0.04 -3.97
N LEU A 22 -1.98 0.93 -3.49
CA LEU A 22 -1.93 2.34 -3.80
C LEU A 22 -2.22 3.20 -2.59
N TYR A 23 -1.60 4.38 -2.53
CA TYR A 23 -1.99 5.42 -1.60
C TYR A 23 -1.66 6.81 -2.13
N ARG A 24 -2.29 7.82 -1.53
CA ARG A 24 -1.92 9.21 -1.69
C ARG A 24 -2.43 10.01 -0.50
N PHE A 25 -1.54 10.77 0.14
CA PHE A 25 -1.93 11.86 1.02
C PHE A 25 -2.22 13.12 0.19
N VAL A 26 -3.42 13.67 0.38
CA VAL A 26 -3.92 14.87 -0.29
C VAL A 26 -5.19 15.33 0.42
N ALA A 27 -5.36 16.64 0.61
CA ALA A 27 -6.56 17.19 1.21
C ALA A 27 -7.81 16.90 0.34
N LEU A 28 -8.78 16.18 0.91
CA LEU A 28 -10.07 15.81 0.31
C LEU A 28 -11.23 16.22 1.23
N PRO A 29 -11.53 17.52 1.39
CA PRO A 29 -12.60 17.97 2.30
C PRO A 29 -13.98 17.39 1.96
N HIS A 30 -14.20 17.00 0.71
CA HIS A 30 -15.45 16.42 0.19
C HIS A 30 -15.29 14.96 -0.27
N TYR A 31 -14.39 14.19 0.34
CA TYR A 31 -14.07 12.81 -0.08
C TYR A 31 -15.29 11.87 -0.16
N GLN A 32 -16.35 12.13 0.63
CA GLN A 32 -17.58 11.35 0.62
C GLN A 32 -18.29 11.39 -0.73
N GLU A 33 -18.18 12.51 -1.46
CA GLU A 33 -18.76 12.71 -2.79
C GLU A 33 -18.03 11.92 -3.88
N LEU A 34 -16.74 11.60 -3.66
CA LEU A 34 -15.93 10.82 -4.61
C LEU A 34 -16.28 9.33 -4.61
N ARG A 35 -16.84 8.82 -3.51
CA ARG A 35 -17.07 7.38 -3.33
C ARG A 35 -17.91 6.74 -4.45
N PRO A 36 -19.09 7.28 -4.85
CA PRO A 36 -19.88 6.66 -5.93
C PRO A 36 -19.14 6.60 -7.27
N SER A 37 -18.35 7.63 -7.59
CA SER A 37 -17.53 7.68 -8.81
C SER A 37 -16.46 6.58 -8.80
N ILE A 38 -15.70 6.48 -7.71
CA ILE A 38 -14.65 5.46 -7.57
C ILE A 38 -15.23 4.03 -7.56
N GLU A 39 -16.35 3.81 -6.88
CA GLU A 39 -17.04 2.50 -6.94
C GLU A 39 -17.51 2.16 -8.36
N SER A 40 -17.85 3.15 -9.17
CA SER A 40 -18.25 2.96 -10.57
C SER A 40 -17.05 2.65 -11.46
N ILE A 41 -15.94 3.38 -11.29
CA ILE A 41 -14.66 3.13 -11.98
C ILE A 41 -14.22 1.66 -11.77
N LEU A 42 -14.20 1.20 -10.52
CA LEU A 42 -13.81 -0.17 -10.20
C LEU A 42 -14.76 -1.21 -10.79
N ARG A 43 -16.07 -0.95 -10.76
CA ARG A 43 -17.09 -1.88 -11.30
C ARG A 43 -17.03 -1.99 -12.82
N LEU A 44 -16.88 -0.87 -13.52
CA LEU A 44 -16.83 -0.87 -14.99
C LEU A 44 -15.58 -1.59 -15.52
N ALA A 45 -14.50 -1.60 -14.76
CA ALA A 45 -13.25 -2.29 -15.09
C ALA A 45 -13.16 -3.74 -14.58
N ASP A 46 -14.22 -4.28 -13.94
CA ASP A 46 -14.22 -5.56 -13.20
C ASP A 46 -13.04 -5.73 -12.23
N VAL A 47 -12.67 -4.64 -11.54
CA VAL A 47 -11.61 -4.63 -10.55
C VAL A 47 -12.19 -4.80 -9.14
N LYS A 48 -11.61 -5.71 -8.37
CA LYS A 48 -12.03 -6.05 -7.00
C LYS A 48 -10.97 -5.60 -6.01
N GLY A 49 -11.35 -5.41 -4.75
CA GLY A 49 -10.44 -4.88 -3.74
C GLY A 49 -11.10 -3.97 -2.73
N SER A 50 -10.28 -3.29 -1.94
CA SER A 50 -10.73 -2.33 -0.95
C SER A 50 -9.95 -1.03 -1.08
N LEU A 51 -10.68 0.07 -1.24
CA LEU A 51 -10.14 1.43 -1.12
C LEU A 51 -10.72 2.11 0.12
N LEU A 52 -9.90 2.88 0.81
CA LEU A 52 -10.21 3.74 1.93
C LEU A 52 -10.13 5.18 1.43
N LEU A 53 -11.15 5.98 1.78
CA LEU A 53 -11.14 7.41 1.57
C LEU A 53 -11.31 8.09 2.92
N ALA A 54 -10.51 9.11 3.16
CA ALA A 54 -10.64 10.02 4.29
C ALA A 54 -10.36 11.45 3.83
N SER A 55 -10.51 12.42 4.73
CA SER A 55 -10.18 13.82 4.43
C SER A 55 -8.70 14.04 4.08
N GLU A 56 -7.83 13.12 4.49
CA GLU A 56 -6.38 13.16 4.25
C GLU A 56 -5.94 12.42 2.98
N GLY A 57 -6.84 11.72 2.27
CA GLY A 57 -6.48 11.07 1.00
C GLY A 57 -7.16 9.73 0.70
N ILE A 58 -6.41 8.87 0.00
CA ILE A 58 -6.84 7.54 -0.46
C ILE A 58 -5.77 6.48 -0.15
N ASN A 59 -6.19 5.27 0.23
CA ASN A 59 -5.31 4.10 0.41
C ASN A 59 -6.07 2.83 0.02
N GLY A 60 -5.39 1.83 -0.54
CA GLY A 60 -5.97 0.50 -0.60
C GLY A 60 -5.23 -0.48 -1.46
N THR A 61 -5.90 -1.60 -1.70
CA THR A 61 -5.40 -2.67 -2.55
C THR A 61 -6.51 -3.16 -3.46
N ILE A 62 -6.22 -3.20 -4.75
CA ILE A 62 -7.14 -3.61 -5.81
C ILE A 62 -6.47 -4.65 -6.70
N ALA A 63 -7.25 -5.52 -7.32
CA ALA A 63 -6.75 -6.54 -8.23
C ALA A 63 -7.73 -6.85 -9.36
N GLY A 64 -7.18 -7.14 -10.53
CA GLY A 64 -7.93 -7.43 -11.75
C GLY A 64 -7.01 -7.79 -12.91
N SER A 65 -7.58 -7.82 -14.12
CA SER A 65 -6.77 -7.95 -15.33
C SER A 65 -5.87 -6.73 -15.50
N ARG A 66 -4.78 -6.88 -16.27
CA ARG A 66 -3.91 -5.75 -16.65
C ARG A 66 -4.71 -4.58 -17.22
N ALA A 67 -5.57 -4.85 -18.20
CA ALA A 67 -6.41 -3.82 -18.82
C ALA A 67 -7.37 -3.15 -17.80
N GLY A 68 -7.94 -3.93 -16.87
CA GLY A 68 -8.81 -3.39 -15.84
C GLY A 68 -8.06 -2.47 -14.86
N ILE A 69 -6.90 -2.90 -14.38
CA ILE A 69 -6.04 -2.09 -13.51
C ILE A 69 -5.59 -0.81 -14.21
N ASP A 70 -5.10 -0.90 -15.44
CA ASP A 70 -4.63 0.26 -16.20
C ASP A 70 -5.77 1.27 -16.42
N SER A 71 -6.99 0.78 -16.72
CA SER A 71 -8.18 1.62 -16.85
C SER A 71 -8.53 2.32 -15.53
N VAL A 72 -8.48 1.61 -14.40
CA VAL A 72 -8.75 2.21 -13.08
C VAL A 72 -7.73 3.27 -12.76
N LEU A 73 -6.44 2.99 -12.94
CA LEU A 73 -5.36 3.94 -12.65
C LEU A 73 -5.43 5.17 -13.55
N ALA A 74 -5.79 5.01 -14.83
CA ALA A 74 -6.02 6.13 -15.73
C ALA A 74 -7.18 7.01 -15.24
N SER A 75 -8.34 6.42 -14.97
CA SER A 75 -9.52 7.18 -14.48
C SER A 75 -9.29 7.82 -13.11
N LEU A 76 -8.53 7.18 -12.20
CA LEU A 76 -8.14 7.81 -10.95
C LEU A 76 -7.26 9.02 -11.21
N ARG A 77 -6.26 8.93 -12.11
CA ARG A 77 -5.35 10.04 -12.41
C ARG A 77 -6.03 11.24 -13.10
N GLU A 78 -7.20 11.05 -13.71
CA GLU A 78 -8.03 12.15 -14.23
C GLU A 78 -8.63 13.03 -13.12
N ILE A 79 -8.78 12.48 -11.91
CA ILE A 79 -9.16 13.26 -10.73
C ILE A 79 -7.92 14.02 -10.27
N PRO A 80 -7.89 15.37 -10.30
CA PRO A 80 -6.66 16.14 -10.04
C PRO A 80 -6.01 15.80 -8.69
N GLN A 81 -6.83 15.53 -7.67
CA GLN A 81 -6.37 15.13 -6.35
C GLN A 81 -5.66 13.77 -6.34
N PHE A 82 -5.86 12.89 -7.33
CA PHE A 82 -5.24 11.56 -7.41
C PHE A 82 -4.20 11.39 -8.53
N ALA A 83 -3.87 12.46 -9.28
CA ALA A 83 -2.87 12.43 -10.35
C ALA A 83 -1.50 11.83 -9.97
N GLY A 84 -1.07 12.03 -8.72
CA GLY A 84 0.19 11.54 -8.15
C GLY A 84 -0.02 10.39 -7.17
N VAL A 85 -0.99 9.51 -7.43
CA VAL A 85 -1.17 8.30 -6.62
C VAL A 85 0.05 7.40 -6.72
N GLU A 86 0.57 6.97 -5.57
CA GLU A 86 1.64 5.98 -5.52
C GLU A 86 1.07 4.60 -5.80
N VAL A 87 1.79 3.83 -6.62
CA VAL A 87 1.33 2.53 -7.12
C VAL A 87 2.47 1.54 -7.01
N LYS A 88 2.22 0.44 -6.33
CA LYS A 88 3.10 -0.73 -6.27
C LYS A 88 2.36 -1.94 -6.81
N GLU A 89 2.93 -2.56 -7.83
CA GLU A 89 2.33 -3.70 -8.50
C GLU A 89 2.96 -5.02 -8.03
N SER A 90 2.11 -6.04 -7.97
CA SER A 90 2.51 -7.44 -7.79
C SER A 90 1.56 -8.33 -8.59
N PHE A 91 1.89 -9.62 -8.66
CA PHE A 91 1.17 -10.58 -9.52
C PHE A 91 0.75 -11.80 -8.73
N CYS A 92 -0.42 -12.32 -9.03
CA CYS A 92 -0.93 -13.56 -8.45
C CYS A 92 -1.66 -14.40 -9.50
N ALA A 93 -1.72 -15.71 -9.28
CA ALA A 93 -2.37 -16.63 -10.20
C ALA A 93 -3.90 -16.52 -10.15
N GLU A 94 -4.46 -16.17 -8.99
CA GLU A 94 -5.90 -16.14 -8.76
C GLU A 94 -6.34 -14.82 -8.15
N GLN A 95 -7.58 -14.41 -8.42
CA GLN A 95 -8.17 -13.17 -7.93
C GLN A 95 -8.28 -13.15 -6.39
N PRO A 96 -7.48 -12.35 -5.66
CA PRO A 96 -7.41 -12.41 -4.19
C PRO A 96 -8.63 -11.77 -3.51
N PHE A 97 -9.37 -10.92 -4.22
CA PHE A 97 -10.52 -10.20 -3.66
C PHE A 97 -11.84 -10.69 -4.25
N ARG A 98 -12.80 -10.99 -3.37
CA ARG A 98 -14.14 -11.44 -3.80
C ARG A 98 -15.06 -10.31 -4.27
N ARG A 99 -14.80 -9.06 -3.88
CA ARG A 99 -15.67 -7.91 -4.12
C ARG A 99 -14.90 -6.59 -4.10
N CYS A 100 -15.46 -5.59 -4.77
CA CYS A 100 -15.05 -4.20 -4.65
C CYS A 100 -15.71 -3.53 -3.43
N ARG A 101 -14.93 -2.76 -2.66
CA ARG A 101 -15.39 -1.96 -1.52
C ARG A 101 -14.67 -0.61 -1.51
N VAL A 102 -15.43 0.48 -1.43
CA VAL A 102 -14.89 1.81 -1.10
C VAL A 102 -15.46 2.21 0.25
N ARG A 103 -14.57 2.48 1.21
CA ARG A 103 -14.93 2.75 2.61
C ARG A 103 -14.54 4.16 2.99
N LEU A 104 -15.48 4.86 3.60
CA LEU A 104 -15.22 6.15 4.24
C LEU A 104 -14.63 5.91 5.62
N LYS A 105 -13.52 6.58 5.93
CA LYS A 105 -12.77 6.46 7.18
C LYS A 105 -12.38 7.84 7.69
N ARG A 106 -11.97 7.89 8.97
CA ARG A 106 -11.36 9.07 9.58
C ARG A 106 -9.93 9.26 9.09
N GLU A 107 -9.20 8.15 8.98
CA GLU A 107 -7.80 8.08 8.56
C GLU A 107 -7.67 6.97 7.50
N ILE A 108 -6.85 7.17 6.46
CA ILE A 108 -6.50 6.15 5.47
C ILE A 108 -5.42 5.19 5.98
N VAL A 109 -4.66 5.60 6.99
CA VAL A 109 -3.80 4.77 7.83
C VAL A 109 -4.03 5.15 9.29
N THR A 110 -4.54 4.21 10.08
CA THR A 110 -5.07 4.56 11.41
C THR A 110 -3.94 4.57 12.45
N MET A 111 -3.36 5.74 12.70
CA MET A 111 -2.38 5.99 13.77
C MET A 111 -3.04 6.55 15.03
N GLY A 112 -4.14 7.29 14.88
CA GLY A 112 -4.94 7.77 16.00
C GLY A 112 -4.35 8.93 16.79
N VAL A 113 -3.45 9.69 16.17
CA VAL A 113 -2.91 10.94 16.72
C VAL A 113 -3.57 12.11 15.99
N ASP A 114 -4.25 12.98 16.73
CA ASP A 114 -4.94 14.13 16.15
C ASP A 114 -3.94 15.23 15.77
N GLY A 115 -4.20 15.93 14.66
CA GLY A 115 -3.44 17.12 14.26
C GLY A 115 -2.12 16.85 13.53
N ILE A 116 -1.85 15.62 13.12
CA ILE A 116 -0.74 15.30 12.22
C ILE A 116 -1.27 15.35 10.79
N ASP A 117 -0.75 16.28 9.98
CA ASP A 117 -0.94 16.26 8.53
C ASP A 117 0.28 15.58 7.89
N PRO A 118 0.12 14.39 7.29
CA PRO A 118 1.21 13.72 6.59
C PRO A 118 1.71 14.50 5.36
N ASN A 119 1.00 15.55 4.91
CA ASN A 119 1.52 16.46 3.89
C ASN A 119 2.51 17.51 4.45
N ASP A 120 2.48 17.78 5.76
CA ASP A 120 3.29 18.82 6.41
C ASP A 120 4.61 18.29 6.99
N SER A 121 4.74 16.97 7.18
CA SER A 121 5.92 16.35 7.77
C SER A 121 6.12 14.94 7.21
N VAL A 122 6.74 14.86 6.04
CA VAL A 122 7.17 13.59 5.45
C VAL A 122 8.57 13.22 5.95
N GLY A 123 8.78 11.94 6.23
CA GLY A 123 10.11 11.37 6.45
C GLY A 123 11.05 11.54 5.26
N THR A 124 12.34 11.20 5.44
CA THR A 124 13.27 11.15 4.31
C THR A 124 13.08 9.84 3.55
N TYR A 125 12.61 9.91 2.31
CA TYR A 125 12.54 8.76 1.43
C TYR A 125 13.95 8.25 1.09
N VAL A 126 14.12 6.92 1.11
CA VAL A 126 15.37 6.25 0.77
C VAL A 126 15.10 5.35 -0.42
N ASP A 127 15.87 5.52 -1.48
CA ASP A 127 15.75 4.69 -2.67
C ASP A 127 16.07 3.22 -2.35
N PRO A 128 15.39 2.25 -2.98
CA PRO A 128 15.66 0.83 -2.75
C PRO A 128 17.13 0.42 -2.99
N SER A 129 17.85 1.12 -3.86
CA SER A 129 19.30 0.90 -4.11
C SER A 129 20.16 1.22 -2.90
N ASP A 130 19.72 2.17 -2.07
CA ASP A 130 20.51 2.74 -0.98
C ASP A 130 20.09 2.12 0.37
N TRP A 131 18.91 1.48 0.41
CA TRP A 131 18.33 0.86 1.60
C TRP A 131 19.28 -0.13 2.29
N ASN A 132 19.84 -1.09 1.54
CA ASN A 132 20.72 -2.11 2.11
C ASN A 132 21.99 -1.50 2.72
N GLN A 133 22.51 -0.43 2.12
CA GLN A 133 23.66 0.28 2.66
C GLN A 133 23.28 1.00 3.96
N LEU A 134 22.14 1.69 3.97
CA LEU A 134 21.64 2.39 5.16
C LEU A 134 21.45 1.45 6.35
N ILE A 135 20.79 0.31 6.16
CA ILE A 135 20.48 -0.62 7.26
C ILE A 135 21.69 -1.44 7.72
N SER A 136 22.80 -1.40 6.98
CA SER A 136 24.06 -2.02 7.38
C SER A 136 24.90 -1.15 8.32
N ASP A 137 24.56 0.14 8.47
CA ASP A 137 25.23 1.05 9.39
C ASP A 137 24.85 0.69 10.84
N PRO A 138 25.82 0.32 11.70
CA PRO A 138 25.54 -0.07 13.09
C PRO A 138 24.97 1.08 13.94
N ASP A 139 25.11 2.34 13.51
CA ASP A 139 24.54 3.50 14.18
C ASP A 139 23.07 3.75 13.80
N VAL A 140 22.51 2.97 12.85
CA VAL A 140 21.11 3.08 12.42
C VAL A 140 20.24 2.17 13.26
N LEU A 141 19.25 2.75 13.92
CA LEU A 141 18.16 1.97 14.51
C LEU A 141 17.15 1.62 13.42
N LEU A 142 17.11 0.33 13.06
CA LEU A 142 16.13 -0.20 12.13
C LEU A 142 14.84 -0.60 12.87
N ILE A 143 13.68 -0.09 12.44
CA ILE A 143 12.37 -0.36 13.06
C ILE A 143 11.40 -0.88 12.00
N ASP A 144 10.77 -2.01 12.28
CA ASP A 144 9.64 -2.54 11.51
C ASP A 144 8.34 -1.91 12.03
N THR A 145 7.66 -1.06 11.25
CA THR A 145 6.42 -0.38 11.71
C THR A 145 5.16 -1.22 11.45
N ARG A 146 5.34 -2.47 11.02
CA ARG A 146 4.25 -3.42 10.80
C ARG A 146 3.78 -4.04 12.12
N ASN A 147 2.62 -4.68 12.07
CA ASN A 147 2.09 -5.36 13.25
C ASN A 147 2.88 -6.65 13.52
N ASP A 148 2.81 -7.13 14.77
CA ASP A 148 3.50 -8.31 15.27
C ASP A 148 3.39 -9.55 14.35
N TYR A 149 2.20 -9.83 13.80
CA TYR A 149 1.95 -10.96 12.92
C TYR A 149 2.69 -10.84 11.58
N GLU A 150 2.87 -9.62 11.06
CA GLU A 150 3.61 -9.37 9.82
C GLU A 150 5.11 -9.59 10.04
N VAL A 151 5.63 -9.16 11.20
CA VAL A 151 7.02 -9.36 11.59
C VAL A 151 7.32 -10.85 11.79
N ALA A 152 6.39 -11.60 12.38
CA ALA A 152 6.54 -13.03 12.62
C ALA A 152 6.68 -13.88 11.34
N ILE A 153 6.15 -13.39 10.21
CA ILE A 153 6.31 -14.03 8.89
C ILE A 153 7.72 -13.81 8.34
N GLY A 154 8.32 -12.67 8.64
CA GLY A 154 9.67 -12.30 8.22
C GLY A 154 9.90 -10.80 8.31
N THR A 155 11.15 -10.40 8.58
CA THR A 155 11.58 -9.01 8.73
C THR A 155 13.04 -8.86 8.30
N PHE A 156 13.53 -7.63 8.17
CA PHE A 156 14.94 -7.38 7.88
C PHE A 156 15.81 -7.81 9.06
N GLU A 157 17.01 -8.32 8.76
CA GLU A 157 17.98 -8.69 9.80
C GLU A 157 18.34 -7.46 10.65
N GLY A 158 18.35 -7.64 11.98
CA GLY A 158 18.62 -6.55 12.92
C GLY A 158 17.44 -5.58 13.16
N ALA A 159 16.30 -5.76 12.50
CA ALA A 159 15.14 -4.91 12.71
C ALA A 159 14.53 -5.07 14.11
N THR A 160 14.24 -3.94 14.76
CA THR A 160 13.52 -3.89 16.02
C THR A 160 12.03 -4.08 15.75
N ASN A 161 11.42 -5.01 16.49
CA ASN A 161 9.97 -5.25 16.48
C ASN A 161 9.31 -4.47 17.63
N PRO A 162 8.45 -3.47 17.34
CA PRO A 162 7.67 -2.74 18.34
C PRO A 162 6.64 -3.60 19.09
N ARG A 163 6.32 -4.79 18.57
CA ARG A 163 5.30 -5.73 19.09
C ARG A 163 3.91 -5.11 19.21
N THR A 164 3.53 -4.31 18.23
CA THR A 164 2.21 -3.69 18.16
C THR A 164 1.20 -4.64 17.53
N GLU A 165 0.02 -4.77 18.14
CA GLU A 165 -1.11 -5.48 17.53
C GLU A 165 -1.82 -4.60 16.49
N SER A 166 -1.74 -3.28 16.68
CA SER A 166 -2.26 -2.27 15.77
C SER A 166 -1.33 -1.07 15.64
N PHE A 167 -1.33 -0.42 14.47
CA PHE A 167 -0.50 0.77 14.23
C PHE A 167 -0.82 1.95 15.17
N ARG A 168 -2.00 1.95 15.81
CA ARG A 168 -2.37 2.96 16.82
C ARG A 168 -1.50 2.91 18.08
N GLU A 169 -0.82 1.79 18.32
CA GLU A 169 0.09 1.62 19.46
C GLU A 169 1.50 2.15 19.16
N PHE A 170 1.82 2.42 17.89
CA PHE A 170 3.17 2.85 17.49
C PHE A 170 3.59 4.20 18.10
N PRO A 171 2.73 5.24 18.18
CA PRO A 171 3.07 6.48 18.87
C PRO A 171 3.51 6.26 20.32
N LYS A 172 2.80 5.40 21.06
CA LYS A 172 3.14 5.05 22.44
C LYS A 172 4.50 4.33 22.51
N TYR A 173 4.77 3.40 21.59
CA TYR A 173 6.07 2.75 21.51
C TYR A 173 7.20 3.77 21.31
N VAL A 174 7.01 4.75 20.41
CA VAL A 174 7.98 5.82 20.17
C VAL A 174 8.22 6.63 21.44
N GLU A 175 7.17 7.08 22.13
CA GLU A 175 7.26 7.84 23.38
C GLU A 175 8.00 7.08 24.50
N GLU A 176 7.78 5.77 24.60
CA GLU A 176 8.34 4.94 25.67
C GLU A 176 9.78 4.46 25.40
N ASN A 177 10.19 4.35 24.13
CA ASN A 177 11.43 3.65 23.75
C ASN A 177 12.42 4.49 22.94
N LEU A 178 11.98 5.58 22.31
CA LEU A 178 12.85 6.42 21.48
C LEU A 178 13.15 7.75 22.17
N ASP A 179 14.44 8.08 22.19
CA ASP A 179 14.96 9.33 22.71
C ASP A 179 15.77 10.01 21.60
N PRO A 180 15.30 11.13 21.03
CA PRO A 180 15.99 11.83 19.95
C PRO A 180 17.45 12.23 20.28
N ALA A 181 17.81 12.34 21.57
CA ALA A 181 19.19 12.60 21.97
C ALA A 181 20.11 11.38 21.81
N LYS A 182 19.55 10.16 21.88
CA LYS A 182 20.27 8.89 21.78
C LYS A 182 20.17 8.27 20.39
N GLN A 183 18.96 8.21 19.83
CA GLN A 183 18.71 7.67 18.49
C GLN A 183 18.75 8.78 17.45
N LYS A 184 19.93 9.00 16.88
CA LYS A 184 20.14 10.05 15.87
C LYS A 184 19.78 9.63 14.45
N LYS A 185 19.80 8.33 14.15
CA LYS A 185 19.45 7.76 12.85
C LYS A 185 18.44 6.65 13.05
N VAL A 186 17.24 6.82 12.51
CA VAL A 186 16.18 5.81 12.55
C VAL A 186 15.77 5.52 11.12
N ALA A 187 15.85 4.25 10.73
CA ALA A 187 15.33 3.74 9.47
C ALA A 187 14.04 2.96 9.76
N MET A 188 12.96 3.30 9.07
CA MET A 188 11.66 2.65 9.24
C MET A 188 11.22 2.02 7.93
N PHE A 189 10.54 0.89 8.01
CA PHE A 189 9.92 0.28 6.83
C PHE A 189 8.57 -0.36 7.17
N CYS A 190 7.75 -0.48 6.14
CA CYS A 190 6.52 -1.26 6.15
C CYS A 190 6.26 -1.86 4.75
N THR A 191 5.15 -2.58 4.59
CA THR A 191 4.82 -3.27 3.34
C THR A 191 4.66 -2.31 2.15
N GLY A 192 3.98 -1.18 2.37
CA GLY A 192 3.52 -0.29 1.30
C GLY A 192 4.13 1.11 1.30
N GLY A 193 4.85 1.51 2.35
CA GLY A 193 5.35 2.89 2.53
C GLY A 193 4.46 3.72 3.46
N ILE A 194 3.13 3.66 3.30
CA ILE A 194 2.17 4.55 3.99
C ILE A 194 2.27 4.66 5.53
N ARG A 195 2.79 3.65 6.26
CA ARG A 195 2.98 3.74 7.73
C ARG A 195 4.27 4.47 8.13
N CYS A 196 5.14 4.75 7.18
CA CYS A 196 6.44 5.39 7.37
C CYS A 196 6.45 6.85 6.88
N GLU A 197 5.37 7.29 6.23
CA GLU A 197 5.11 8.70 5.93
C GLU A 197 4.90 9.48 7.23
#